data_AF-A0A368KSQ2-F1
#
_entry.id   AF-A0A368KSQ2-F1
#
_cell.length_a   1.000
_cell.length_b   1.000
_cell.length_c   1.000
_cell.angle_alpha   90.00
_cell.angle_beta   90.00
_cell.angle_gamma   90.00
#
_symmetry.space_group_name_H-M   'P 1'
#
loop_
_entity.id
_entity.type
_entity.pdbx_description
1 polymer ?
#
loop_
_entity_poly.entity_id
_entity_poly.type
_entity_poly.pdbx_seq_one_letter_code
_entity_poly.pdbx_strand_id
1 'polypeptide(L)'
;MARTTIISDDEITTELAAAPLASPGASLKLKGLWLAGVVACCGLVWLGWCVYRGNAEAKLIAQIERDDGHVIHNYQIDIRDDPLEFRPKLLTISNPPWLDQVFGVPMLSHVVCVESGFSGFTNDHLSQLRQLPKLQKLDLRNTQLTNQSFVALAQLPSLREVHFYWTFITAEQLQTLAHSPTLQSIHFVKSGASNQALPSLKRFPHLTKITLTGPSITGLGIASLAECEHLQSIELRDISDMTNEDLLPLVKLKNLKTFTAKGCSIDENAYPILAQMPALETLTILGVNYGSNFTPSRKPIRSLEELRKQYEAASLP
;
A
#
# COMPACT_ATOMS: atom_id res chain seq x y z
N MET A 1 105.33 -12.60 -12.98
CA MET A 1 105.59 -12.38 -14.41
C MET A 1 104.27 -12.05 -15.07
N ALA A 2 104.23 -10.92 -15.78
CA ALA A 2 103.04 -10.34 -16.39
C ALA A 2 102.43 -11.19 -17.50
N ARG A 3 101.11 -11.07 -17.72
CA ARG A 3 100.55 -10.90 -19.06
C ARG A 3 99.11 -10.39 -19.00
N THR A 4 98.98 -9.09 -19.25
CA THR A 4 97.78 -8.43 -19.75
C THR A 4 97.51 -8.96 -21.16
N THR A 5 96.27 -9.39 -21.44
CA THR A 5 95.76 -9.52 -22.81
C THR A 5 94.40 -8.85 -22.85
N ILE A 6 94.34 -7.74 -23.57
CA ILE A 6 93.13 -7.01 -23.92
C ILE A 6 92.49 -7.76 -25.09
N ILE A 7 91.22 -8.15 -24.98
CA ILE A 7 90.41 -8.60 -26.10
C ILE A 7 89.19 -7.67 -26.17
N SER A 8 88.98 -7.18 -27.37
CA SER A 8 88.14 -6.07 -27.82
C SER A 8 86.64 -6.37 -27.84
N ASP A 9 85.88 -5.30 -27.69
CA ASP A 9 84.45 -5.15 -27.99
C ASP A 9 84.14 -5.55 -29.44
N ASP A 10 83.44 -6.65 -29.64
CA ASP A 10 82.49 -6.88 -30.73
C ASP A 10 81.69 -8.15 -30.40
N GLU A 11 80.42 -8.19 -30.81
CA GLU A 11 79.42 -9.25 -30.53
C GLU A 11 78.69 -9.20 -29.17
N ILE A 12 77.98 -8.10 -28.90
CA ILE A 12 76.69 -8.20 -28.20
C ILE A 12 75.64 -7.40 -28.98
N THR A 13 75.27 -7.90 -30.16
CA THR A 13 74.06 -7.46 -30.85
C THR A 13 73.34 -8.67 -31.44
N THR A 14 72.60 -9.39 -30.59
CA THR A 14 71.55 -10.29 -31.08
C THR A 14 70.41 -10.35 -30.06
N GLU A 15 69.33 -9.67 -30.42
CA GLU A 15 67.96 -10.15 -30.26
C GLU A 15 67.33 -10.10 -28.85
N LEU A 16 67.19 -8.89 -28.31
CA LEU A 16 66.06 -8.60 -27.41
C LEU A 16 64.85 -8.26 -28.28
N ALA A 17 64.04 -9.27 -28.61
CA ALA A 17 62.77 -9.10 -29.30
C ALA A 17 61.85 -8.18 -28.49
N ALA A 18 61.73 -6.92 -28.93
CA ALA A 18 60.74 -5.98 -28.43
C ALA A 18 59.34 -6.51 -28.81
N ALA A 19 58.61 -7.03 -27.82
CA ALA A 19 57.19 -7.31 -27.96
C ALA A 19 56.46 -6.04 -28.42
N PRO A 20 55.54 -6.12 -29.41
CA PRO A 20 54.85 -4.93 -29.88
C PRO A 20 54.02 -4.34 -28.73
N LEU A 21 54.37 -3.13 -28.31
CA LEU A 21 53.58 -2.33 -27.36
C LEU A 21 52.16 -2.23 -27.90
N ALA A 22 51.24 -2.98 -27.29
CA ALA A 22 49.82 -2.93 -27.61
C ALA A 22 49.35 -1.47 -27.52
N SER A 23 48.90 -0.91 -28.64
CA SER A 23 48.45 0.49 -28.68
C SER A 23 47.41 0.77 -27.58
N PRO A 24 47.50 1.89 -26.84
CA PRO A 24 46.60 2.19 -25.72
C PRO A 24 45.11 2.10 -26.11
N GLY A 25 44.78 2.43 -27.36
CA GLY A 25 43.42 2.39 -27.90
C GLY A 25 42.82 0.99 -28.09
N ALA A 26 43.62 -0.07 -28.27
CA ALA A 26 43.11 -1.43 -28.38
C ALA A 26 42.54 -1.94 -27.04
N SER A 27 43.19 -1.59 -25.93
CA SER A 27 42.76 -1.97 -24.58
C SER A 27 41.44 -1.30 -24.15
N LEU A 28 41.23 -0.03 -24.54
CA LEU A 28 39.98 0.70 -24.30
C LEU A 28 38.83 0.15 -25.14
N LYS A 29 39.07 -0.18 -26.41
CA LYS A 29 38.08 -0.81 -27.30
C LYS A 29 37.66 -2.20 -26.80
N LEU A 30 38.61 -3.01 -26.32
CA LEU A 30 38.34 -4.33 -25.78
C LEU A 30 37.53 -4.24 -24.46
N LYS A 31 37.90 -3.33 -23.56
CA LYS A 31 37.12 -3.05 -22.33
C LYS A 31 35.71 -2.55 -22.65
N GLY A 32 35.56 -1.71 -23.67
CA GLY A 32 34.25 -1.25 -24.16
C GLY A 32 33.38 -2.37 -24.71
N LEU A 33 33.98 -3.30 -25.49
CA LEU A 33 33.30 -4.49 -26.01
C LEU A 33 32.88 -5.45 -24.90
N TRP A 34 33.75 -5.70 -23.92
CA TRP A 34 33.41 -6.51 -22.73
C TRP A 34 32.29 -5.87 -21.92
N LEU A 35 32.35 -4.56 -21.66
CA LEU A 35 31.29 -3.85 -20.94
C LEU A 35 29.97 -3.90 -21.70
N ALA A 36 29.98 -3.70 -23.03
CA ALA A 36 28.80 -3.82 -23.87
C ALA A 36 28.22 -5.25 -23.83
N GLY A 37 29.08 -6.27 -23.87
CA GLY A 37 28.69 -7.68 -23.73
C GLY A 37 28.04 -7.97 -22.38
N VAL A 38 28.61 -7.48 -21.28
CA VAL A 38 28.02 -7.64 -19.94
C VAL A 38 26.67 -6.94 -19.85
N VAL A 39 26.55 -5.70 -20.33
CA VAL A 39 25.28 -4.96 -20.35
C VAL A 39 24.23 -5.70 -21.19
N ALA A 40 24.61 -6.24 -22.35
CA ALA A 40 23.73 -7.03 -23.19
C ALA A 40 23.27 -8.32 -22.49
N CYS A 41 24.17 -9.06 -21.83
CA CYS A 41 23.83 -10.24 -21.05
C CYS A 41 22.89 -9.90 -19.88
N CYS A 42 23.17 -8.83 -19.13
CA CYS A 42 22.28 -8.35 -18.07
C CYS A 42 20.90 -7.98 -18.62
N GLY A 43 20.84 -7.34 -19.78
CA GLY A 43 19.59 -7.01 -20.47
C GLY A 43 18.79 -8.26 -20.87
N LEU A 44 19.44 -9.28 -21.43
CA LEU A 44 18.77 -10.55 -21.79
C LEU A 44 18.28 -11.33 -20.58
N VAL A 45 19.06 -11.36 -19.49
CA VAL A 45 18.64 -11.98 -18.22
C VAL A 45 17.44 -11.23 -17.65
N TRP A 46 17.47 -9.90 -17.65
CA TRP A 46 16.35 -9.07 -17.21
C TRP A 46 15.09 -9.29 -18.08
N LEU A 47 15.24 -9.36 -19.40
CA LEU A 47 14.15 -9.68 -20.32
C LEU A 47 13.57 -11.08 -20.06
N GLY A 48 14.42 -12.08 -19.91
CA GLY A 48 14.01 -13.45 -19.56
C GLY A 48 13.25 -13.49 -18.24
N TRP A 49 13.71 -12.74 -17.24
CA TRP A 49 13.02 -12.59 -15.95
C TRP A 49 11.65 -11.90 -16.11
N CYS A 50 11.54 -10.83 -16.90
CA CYS A 50 10.26 -10.16 -17.16
C CYS A 50 9.26 -11.07 -17.88
N VAL A 51 9.70 -11.86 -18.86
CA VAL A 51 8.86 -12.86 -19.55
C VAL A 51 8.43 -13.96 -18.60
N TYR A 52 9.35 -14.51 -17.81
CA TYR A 52 9.05 -15.54 -16.82
C TYR A 52 8.01 -15.05 -15.82
N ARG A 53 8.23 -13.86 -15.24
CA ARG A 53 7.31 -13.23 -14.30
C ARG A 53 5.96 -12.95 -14.95
N GLY A 54 5.93 -12.32 -16.12
CA GLY A 54 4.70 -11.98 -16.82
C GLY A 54 3.84 -13.21 -17.11
N ASN A 55 4.47 -14.33 -17.50
CA ASN A 55 3.77 -15.61 -17.69
C ASN A 55 3.23 -16.21 -16.39
N ALA A 56 3.96 -16.08 -15.29
CA ALA A 56 3.50 -16.55 -13.98
C ALA A 56 2.30 -15.73 -13.48
N GLU A 57 2.39 -14.39 -13.57
CA GLU A 57 1.31 -13.48 -13.21
C GLU A 57 0.08 -13.71 -14.11
N ALA A 58 0.25 -13.86 -15.43
CA ALA A 58 -0.84 -14.07 -16.38
C ALA A 58 -1.71 -15.30 -16.06
N LYS A 59 -1.11 -16.41 -15.58
CA LYS A 59 -1.87 -17.61 -15.18
C LYS A 59 -2.76 -17.34 -13.97
N LEU A 60 -2.23 -16.63 -12.97
CA LEU A 60 -2.98 -16.25 -11.77
C LEU A 60 -4.08 -15.24 -12.11
N ILE A 61 -3.77 -14.24 -12.93
CA ILE A 61 -4.74 -13.24 -13.40
C ILE A 61 -5.90 -13.93 -14.12
N ALA A 62 -5.60 -14.84 -15.05
CA ALA A 62 -6.63 -15.60 -15.77
C ALA A 62 -7.44 -16.55 -14.86
N GLN A 63 -6.91 -16.99 -13.71
CA GLN A 63 -7.70 -17.72 -12.71
C GLN A 63 -8.65 -16.77 -11.99
N ILE A 64 -8.11 -15.67 -11.46
CA ILE A 64 -8.89 -14.64 -10.75
C ILE A 64 -10.03 -14.11 -11.62
N GLU A 65 -9.76 -13.76 -12.88
CA GLU A 65 -10.75 -13.22 -13.81
C GLU A 65 -11.82 -14.24 -14.23
N ARG A 66 -11.46 -15.53 -14.32
CA ARG A 66 -12.45 -16.60 -14.54
C ARG A 66 -13.37 -16.77 -13.35
N ASP A 67 -12.87 -16.50 -12.15
CA ASP A 67 -13.59 -16.63 -10.89
C ASP A 67 -14.21 -15.30 -10.43
N ASP A 68 -14.64 -14.47 -11.40
CA ASP A 68 -15.33 -13.18 -11.22
C ASP A 68 -14.50 -12.08 -10.54
N GLY A 69 -13.21 -12.32 -10.31
CA GLY A 69 -12.30 -11.31 -9.80
C GLY A 69 -11.82 -10.34 -10.89
N HIS A 70 -11.31 -9.19 -10.45
CA HIS A 70 -10.74 -8.19 -11.34
C HIS A 70 -9.33 -7.83 -10.90
N VAL A 71 -8.45 -7.61 -11.87
CA VAL A 71 -7.06 -7.23 -11.62
C VAL A 71 -6.80 -5.88 -12.24
N ILE A 72 -6.17 -4.99 -11.47
CA ILE A 72 -5.86 -3.64 -11.92
C ILE A 72 -4.36 -3.41 -11.87
N HIS A 73 -3.84 -2.92 -12.99
CA HIS A 73 -2.44 -2.62 -13.19
C HIS A 73 -2.11 -1.16 -12.87
N ASN A 74 -0.84 -0.90 -12.60
CA ASN A 74 -0.30 0.42 -12.29
C ASN A 74 -0.61 1.54 -13.31
N TYR A 75 -0.81 1.23 -14.59
CA TYR A 75 -1.16 2.24 -15.59
C TYR A 75 -2.64 2.65 -15.55
N GLN A 76 -3.50 1.86 -14.91
CA GLN A 76 -4.94 2.11 -14.86
C GLN A 76 -5.34 3.04 -13.72
N ILE A 77 -4.46 3.27 -12.73
CA ILE A 77 -4.77 4.03 -11.52
C ILE A 77 -3.66 5.03 -11.22
N ASP A 78 -4.04 6.28 -10.96
CA ASP A 78 -3.18 7.23 -10.25
C ASP A 78 -3.37 7.03 -8.74
N ILE A 79 -2.38 6.47 -8.06
CA ILE A 79 -2.45 6.17 -6.61
C ILE A 79 -2.12 7.43 -5.78
N ARG A 80 -1.91 8.59 -6.44
CA ARG A 80 -1.34 9.77 -5.77
C ARG A 80 -2.35 10.67 -5.05
N ASP A 81 -3.62 10.70 -5.44
CA ASP A 81 -4.55 11.70 -4.90
C ASP A 81 -5.89 11.09 -4.42
N ASP A 82 -6.19 11.35 -3.14
CA ASP A 82 -7.44 11.14 -2.39
C ASP A 82 -7.64 9.81 -1.60
N PRO A 83 -7.70 9.85 -0.24
CA PRO A 83 -8.06 8.71 0.62
C PRO A 83 -9.52 8.23 0.53
N LEU A 84 -10.43 8.98 -0.10
CA LEU A 84 -11.87 8.71 -0.08
C LEU A 84 -12.52 8.65 -1.47
N GLU A 85 -11.80 8.97 -2.54
CA GLU A 85 -12.34 8.93 -3.90
C GLU A 85 -11.61 7.92 -4.81
N PHE A 86 -12.34 6.87 -5.16
CA PHE A 86 -11.98 5.94 -6.23
C PHE A 86 -12.24 6.62 -7.58
N ARG A 87 -11.30 7.44 -8.05
CA ARG A 87 -11.28 7.88 -9.46
C ARG A 87 -9.98 7.42 -10.10
N PRO A 88 -9.98 6.34 -10.90
CA PRO A 88 -8.86 6.04 -11.76
C PRO A 88 -8.71 7.20 -12.76
N LYS A 89 -7.79 8.13 -12.48
CA LYS A 89 -7.20 8.91 -13.57
C LYS A 89 -6.41 7.91 -14.39
N LEU A 90 -6.91 7.61 -15.58
CA LEU A 90 -6.22 6.80 -16.58
C LEU A 90 -4.88 7.49 -16.89
N LEU A 91 -3.81 7.02 -16.25
CA LEU A 91 -2.47 7.45 -16.62
C LEU A 91 -2.12 6.68 -17.90
N THR A 92 -2.07 7.38 -19.02
CA THR A 92 -1.59 6.87 -20.31
C THR A 92 -0.07 6.63 -20.28
N ILE A 93 0.44 5.89 -19.28
CA ILE A 93 1.70 5.16 -19.42
C ILE A 93 1.30 3.73 -19.80
N SER A 94 0.63 3.63 -20.94
CA SER A 94 0.32 2.34 -21.55
C SER A 94 1.64 1.71 -21.97
N ASN A 95 1.82 0.43 -21.68
CA ASN A 95 2.93 -0.33 -22.26
C ASN A 95 2.89 -0.11 -23.78
N PRO A 96 4.03 0.09 -24.48
CA PRO A 96 4.00 0.21 -25.92
C PRO A 96 3.31 -1.02 -26.49
N PRO A 97 2.21 -0.90 -27.27
CA PRO A 97 1.42 -2.06 -27.69
C PRO A 97 2.25 -3.12 -28.44
N TRP A 98 3.32 -2.70 -29.12
CA TRP A 98 4.26 -3.59 -29.80
C TRP A 98 5.00 -4.53 -28.84
N LEU A 99 5.26 -4.11 -27.60
CA LEU A 99 6.00 -4.91 -26.63
C LEU A 99 5.18 -6.10 -26.15
N ASP A 100 3.89 -5.88 -25.89
CA ASP A 100 2.94 -6.93 -25.54
C ASP A 100 2.70 -7.87 -26.72
N GLN A 101 2.66 -7.33 -27.94
CA GLN A 101 2.51 -8.12 -29.16
C GLN A 101 3.72 -9.03 -29.42
N VAL A 102 4.93 -8.58 -29.11
CA VAL A 102 6.17 -9.36 -29.32
C VAL A 102 6.35 -10.45 -28.25
N PHE A 103 6.05 -10.14 -26.98
CA PHE A 103 6.33 -11.05 -25.86
C PHE A 103 5.11 -11.79 -25.32
N GLY A 104 3.90 -11.41 -25.75
CA GLY A 104 2.64 -12.04 -25.34
C GLY A 104 2.22 -11.79 -23.89
N VAL A 105 2.98 -11.01 -23.11
CA VAL A 105 2.68 -10.68 -21.71
C VAL A 105 3.11 -9.25 -21.38
N PRO A 106 2.44 -8.57 -20.43
CA PRO A 106 2.73 -7.17 -20.17
C PRO A 106 4.03 -6.97 -19.38
N MET A 107 5.12 -6.73 -20.10
CA MET A 107 6.50 -6.64 -19.56
C MET A 107 6.71 -5.54 -18.52
N LEU A 108 6.09 -4.36 -18.70
CA LEU A 108 6.34 -3.17 -17.88
C LEU A 108 5.20 -2.84 -16.93
N SER A 109 4.07 -3.53 -17.06
CA SER A 109 2.94 -3.36 -16.15
C SER A 109 3.07 -4.29 -14.96
N HIS A 110 2.51 -3.87 -13.83
CA HIS A 110 2.45 -4.71 -12.64
C HIS A 110 1.06 -4.62 -12.04
N VAL A 111 0.59 -5.75 -11.52
CA VAL A 111 -0.63 -5.79 -10.72
C VAL A 111 -0.42 -4.99 -9.44
N VAL A 112 -1.33 -4.06 -9.19
CA VAL A 112 -1.32 -3.22 -7.98
C VAL A 112 -2.57 -3.40 -7.15
N CYS A 113 -3.71 -3.69 -7.77
CA CYS A 113 -4.96 -4.00 -7.09
C CYS A 113 -5.53 -5.33 -7.59
N VAL A 114 -6.12 -6.08 -6.67
CA VAL A 114 -6.95 -7.26 -6.97
C VAL A 114 -8.29 -7.06 -6.26
N GLU A 115 -9.39 -7.27 -6.97
CA GLU A 115 -10.74 -7.30 -6.42
C GLU A 115 -11.26 -8.73 -6.52
N SER A 116 -11.65 -9.30 -5.38
CA SER A 116 -12.37 -10.57 -5.37
C SER A 116 -13.80 -10.30 -5.85
N GLY A 117 -14.26 -11.04 -6.86
CA GLY A 117 -15.66 -11.04 -7.28
C GLY A 117 -16.62 -11.44 -6.17
N PHE A 118 -17.89 -11.63 -6.50
CA PHE A 118 -18.92 -11.90 -5.49
C PHE A 118 -18.98 -13.35 -5.01
N SER A 119 -18.51 -14.32 -5.81
CA SER A 119 -18.74 -15.75 -5.50
C SER A 119 -17.66 -16.75 -5.94
N GLY A 120 -16.64 -16.34 -6.69
CA GLY A 120 -15.61 -17.27 -7.19
C GLY A 120 -14.27 -17.22 -6.47
N PHE A 121 -13.98 -16.14 -5.74
CA PHE A 121 -12.65 -15.95 -5.15
C PHE A 121 -12.44 -16.82 -3.90
N THR A 122 -11.33 -17.56 -3.87
CA THR A 122 -11.06 -18.59 -2.86
C THR A 122 -9.78 -18.32 -2.06
N ASN A 123 -9.58 -19.08 -0.98
CA ASN A 123 -8.36 -19.01 -0.17
C ASN A 123 -7.09 -19.46 -0.93
N ASP A 124 -7.25 -20.30 -1.95
CA ASP A 124 -6.14 -20.69 -2.81
C ASP A 124 -5.63 -19.50 -3.62
N HIS A 125 -6.52 -18.65 -4.14
CA HIS A 125 -6.14 -17.40 -4.78
C HIS A 125 -5.32 -16.51 -3.84
N LEU A 126 -5.78 -16.33 -2.60
CA LEU A 126 -5.06 -15.56 -1.58
C LEU A 126 -3.65 -16.09 -1.31
N SER A 127 -3.48 -17.42 -1.24
CA SER A 127 -2.16 -18.03 -1.03
C SER A 127 -1.20 -17.74 -2.19
N GLN A 128 -1.74 -17.65 -3.41
CA GLN A 128 -0.98 -17.40 -4.64
C GLN A 128 -0.67 -15.92 -4.88
N LEU A 129 -1.36 -14.98 -4.24
CA LEU A 129 -1.13 -13.53 -4.39
C LEU A 129 0.30 -13.09 -4.05
N ARG A 130 1.09 -13.90 -3.33
CA ARG A 130 2.53 -13.63 -3.11
C ARG A 130 3.34 -13.60 -4.40
N GLN A 131 2.83 -14.21 -5.47
CA GLN A 131 3.41 -14.14 -6.82
C GLN A 131 3.26 -12.74 -7.44
N LEU A 132 2.48 -11.84 -6.82
CA LEU A 132 2.29 -10.45 -7.21
C LEU A 132 3.08 -9.53 -6.26
N PRO A 133 4.40 -9.41 -6.39
CA PRO A 133 5.26 -8.75 -5.40
C PRO A 133 4.99 -7.24 -5.25
N LYS A 134 4.25 -6.65 -6.20
CA LYS A 134 3.89 -5.22 -6.22
C LYS A 134 2.41 -4.96 -5.92
N LEU A 135 1.66 -5.99 -5.51
CA LEU A 135 0.28 -5.83 -5.05
C LEU A 135 0.24 -4.94 -3.82
N GLN A 136 -0.49 -3.82 -3.90
CA GLN A 136 -0.61 -2.85 -2.82
C GLN A 136 -2.02 -2.79 -2.24
N LYS A 137 -3.03 -3.10 -3.04
CA LYS A 137 -4.43 -3.03 -2.66
C LYS A 137 -5.13 -4.37 -2.89
N LEU A 138 -6.00 -4.74 -1.97
CA LEU A 138 -6.79 -5.95 -2.09
C LEU A 138 -8.21 -5.73 -1.58
N ASP A 139 -9.17 -5.92 -2.47
CA ASP A 139 -10.60 -5.88 -2.15
C ASP A 139 -11.12 -7.31 -1.99
N LEU A 140 -11.66 -7.62 -0.81
CA LEU A 140 -12.25 -8.90 -0.45
C LEU A 140 -13.73 -8.73 -0.19
N ARG A 141 -14.54 -9.06 -1.20
CA ARG A 141 -16.00 -8.97 -1.22
C ARG A 141 -16.62 -10.34 -1.00
N ASN A 142 -17.49 -10.43 -0.01
CA ASN A 142 -18.33 -11.60 0.29
C ASN A 142 -17.54 -12.94 0.28
N THR A 143 -16.28 -12.91 0.70
CA THR A 143 -15.38 -14.07 0.64
C THR A 143 -15.36 -14.78 1.98
N GLN A 144 -15.40 -16.11 1.97
CA GLN A 144 -15.26 -16.92 3.19
C GLN A 144 -13.79 -17.05 3.60
N LEU A 145 -13.33 -16.07 4.40
CA LEU A 145 -11.96 -16.01 4.89
C LEU A 145 -11.73 -16.96 6.07
N THR A 146 -10.59 -17.63 6.05
CA THR A 146 -10.13 -18.57 7.10
C THR A 146 -8.86 -18.05 7.75
N ASN A 147 -8.40 -18.67 8.85
CA ASN A 147 -7.14 -18.28 9.48
C ASN A 147 -5.94 -18.42 8.53
N GLN A 148 -5.95 -19.40 7.62
CA GLN A 148 -4.91 -19.56 6.59
C GLN A 148 -4.88 -18.37 5.62
N SER A 149 -6.05 -17.81 5.30
CA SER A 149 -6.19 -16.62 4.47
C SER A 149 -5.46 -15.43 5.10
N PHE A 150 -5.61 -15.22 6.41
CA PHE A 150 -4.95 -14.14 7.14
C PHE A 150 -3.43 -14.34 7.25
N VAL A 151 -2.96 -15.60 7.35
CA VAL A 151 -1.52 -15.92 7.24
C VAL A 151 -0.98 -15.61 5.84
N ALA A 152 -1.75 -15.88 4.78
CA ALA A 152 -1.38 -15.52 3.42
C ALA A 152 -1.27 -14.00 3.25
N LEU A 153 -2.28 -13.25 3.71
CA LEU A 153 -2.34 -11.78 3.66
C LEU A 153 -1.17 -11.13 4.42
N ALA A 154 -0.84 -11.62 5.61
CA ALA A 154 0.25 -11.08 6.43
C ALA A 154 1.63 -11.22 5.77
N GLN A 155 1.78 -12.11 4.80
CA GLN A 155 3.04 -12.38 4.10
C GLN A 155 3.12 -11.71 2.73
N LEU A 156 2.14 -10.88 2.37
CA LEU A 156 2.20 -10.08 1.14
C LEU A 156 3.21 -8.93 1.33
N PRO A 157 4.27 -8.87 0.50
CA PRO A 157 5.44 -8.03 0.79
C PRO A 157 5.18 -6.52 0.61
N SER A 158 4.16 -6.17 -0.16
CA SER A 158 3.87 -4.78 -0.55
C SER A 158 2.43 -4.34 -0.25
N LEU A 159 1.63 -5.16 0.44
CA LEU A 159 0.22 -4.88 0.67
C LEU A 159 0.05 -3.72 1.67
N ARG A 160 -0.53 -2.61 1.20
CA ARG A 160 -0.75 -1.40 1.99
C ARG A 160 -2.20 -1.23 2.43
N GLU A 161 -3.13 -1.70 1.63
CA GLU A 161 -4.56 -1.42 1.79
C GLU A 161 -5.37 -2.70 1.58
N VAL A 162 -6.27 -2.98 2.51
CA VAL A 162 -7.20 -4.10 2.39
C VAL A 162 -8.61 -3.66 2.70
N HIS A 163 -9.53 -4.02 1.82
CA HIS A 163 -10.95 -3.80 2.03
C HIS A 163 -11.65 -5.13 2.26
N PHE A 164 -12.46 -5.15 3.30
CA PHE A 164 -13.26 -6.29 3.72
C PHE A 164 -14.72 -5.89 3.56
N TYR A 165 -15.35 -6.34 2.47
CA TYR A 165 -16.76 -6.09 2.20
C TYR A 165 -17.59 -7.32 2.53
N TRP A 166 -18.56 -7.19 3.43
CA TRP A 166 -19.46 -8.29 3.82
C TRP A 166 -18.74 -9.57 4.29
N THR A 167 -17.54 -9.45 4.86
CA THR A 167 -16.81 -10.57 5.43
C THR A 167 -16.94 -10.60 6.95
N PHE A 168 -16.87 -11.80 7.55
CA PHE A 168 -16.80 -11.96 8.99
C PHE A 168 -15.33 -12.11 9.42
N ILE A 169 -14.90 -11.35 10.44
CA ILE A 169 -13.50 -11.28 10.85
C ILE A 169 -13.39 -11.37 12.36
N THR A 170 -12.56 -12.28 12.86
CA THR A 170 -12.34 -12.49 14.30
C THR A 170 -11.14 -11.69 14.82
N ALA A 171 -11.04 -11.55 16.15
CA ALA A 171 -9.89 -10.94 16.79
C ALA A 171 -8.57 -11.68 16.47
N GLU A 172 -8.58 -13.02 16.49
CA GLU A 172 -7.42 -13.85 16.18
C GLU A 172 -6.91 -13.62 14.75
N GLN A 173 -7.83 -13.50 13.80
CA GLN A 173 -7.51 -13.20 12.40
C GLN A 173 -6.85 -11.83 12.25
N LEU A 174 -7.37 -10.79 12.92
CA LEU A 174 -6.73 -9.47 12.92
C LEU A 174 -5.35 -9.48 13.60
N GLN A 175 -5.19 -10.23 14.69
CA GLN A 175 -3.89 -10.39 15.33
C GLN A 175 -2.88 -11.06 14.41
N THR A 176 -3.32 -12.00 13.58
CA THR A 176 -2.48 -12.64 12.56
C THR A 176 -2.07 -11.63 11.49
N LEU A 177 -3.03 -10.85 10.97
CA LEU A 177 -2.76 -9.83 9.96
C LEU A 177 -1.90 -8.67 10.45
N ALA A 178 -1.88 -8.41 11.76
CA ALA A 178 -1.02 -7.39 12.37
C ALA A 178 0.48 -7.65 12.17
N HIS A 179 0.88 -8.89 11.81
CA HIS A 179 2.25 -9.21 11.43
C HIS A 179 2.62 -8.72 10.02
N SER A 180 1.68 -8.14 9.27
CA SER A 180 1.98 -7.55 7.96
C SER A 180 3.01 -6.41 8.12
N PRO A 181 4.14 -6.46 7.39
CA PRO A 181 5.18 -5.45 7.50
C PRO A 181 4.82 -4.14 6.79
N THR A 182 3.75 -4.11 5.99
CA THR A 182 3.46 -2.98 5.08
C THR A 182 2.05 -2.44 5.15
N LEU A 183 1.14 -3.11 5.87
CA LEU A 183 -0.27 -2.71 5.89
C LEU A 183 -0.48 -1.39 6.63
N GLN A 184 -1.10 -0.44 5.93
CA GLN A 184 -1.30 0.94 6.37
C GLN A 184 -2.78 1.31 6.49
N SER A 185 -3.66 0.63 5.76
CA SER A 185 -5.08 0.99 5.66
C SER A 185 -5.95 -0.26 5.67
N ILE A 186 -6.95 -0.26 6.55
CA ILE A 186 -7.93 -1.35 6.66
C ILE A 186 -9.33 -0.76 6.58
N HIS A 187 -10.14 -1.29 5.67
CA HIS A 187 -11.51 -0.84 5.47
C HIS A 187 -12.47 -1.98 5.77
N PHE A 188 -13.27 -1.81 6.81
CA PHE A 188 -14.32 -2.75 7.21
C PHE A 188 -15.67 -2.22 6.71
N VAL A 189 -16.12 -2.72 5.56
CA VAL A 189 -17.32 -2.21 4.89
C VAL A 189 -18.46 -3.20 4.99
N LYS A 190 -19.42 -2.92 5.88
CA LYS A 190 -20.52 -3.87 6.18
C LYS A 190 -20.02 -5.26 6.55
N SER A 191 -18.79 -5.33 7.09
CA SER A 191 -18.12 -6.54 7.52
C SER A 191 -18.31 -6.70 9.02
N GLY A 192 -18.42 -7.94 9.49
CA GLY A 192 -18.61 -8.29 10.90
C GLY A 192 -17.37 -8.11 11.78
N ALA A 193 -16.55 -7.10 11.55
CA ALA A 193 -15.54 -6.68 12.51
C ALA A 193 -16.27 -6.19 13.76
N SER A 194 -16.43 -7.09 14.72
CA SER A 194 -17.18 -6.83 15.94
C SER A 194 -16.35 -5.95 16.88
N ASN A 195 -17.01 -5.38 17.89
CA ASN A 195 -16.35 -4.70 19.01
C ASN A 195 -15.26 -5.55 19.69
N GLN A 196 -15.33 -6.88 19.56
CA GLN A 196 -14.31 -7.79 20.11
C GLN A 196 -13.04 -7.83 19.24
N ALA A 197 -13.16 -7.56 17.94
CA ALA A 197 -12.04 -7.61 17.00
C ALA A 197 -11.25 -6.29 16.98
N LEU A 198 -11.92 -5.14 17.09
CA LEU A 198 -11.31 -3.80 16.99
C LEU A 198 -10.13 -3.55 17.96
N PRO A 199 -10.14 -4.01 19.23
CA PRO A 199 -8.99 -3.85 20.12
C PRO A 199 -7.70 -4.51 19.61
N SER A 200 -7.79 -5.45 18.66
CA SER A 200 -6.61 -6.09 18.06
C SER A 200 -5.87 -5.15 17.09
N LEU A 201 -6.49 -4.06 16.65
CA LEU A 201 -5.92 -3.11 15.69
C LEU A 201 -4.69 -2.36 16.23
N LYS A 202 -4.58 -2.20 17.56
CA LYS A 202 -3.40 -1.60 18.21
C LYS A 202 -2.09 -2.33 17.94
N ARG A 203 -2.17 -3.60 17.49
CA ARG A 203 -0.99 -4.42 17.18
C ARG A 203 -0.39 -4.12 15.82
N PHE A 204 -1.08 -3.38 14.96
CA PHE A 204 -0.59 -3.07 13.63
C PHE A 204 0.46 -1.95 13.71
N PRO A 205 1.73 -2.21 13.36
CA PRO A 205 2.82 -1.26 13.58
C PRO A 205 2.77 -0.04 12.65
N HIS A 206 2.03 -0.12 11.54
CA HIS A 206 2.00 0.89 10.48
C HIS A 206 0.58 1.32 10.08
N LEU A 207 -0.44 0.92 10.85
CA LEU A 207 -1.83 1.27 10.54
C LEU A 207 -2.05 2.78 10.75
N THR A 208 -2.35 3.47 9.66
CA THR A 208 -2.57 4.92 9.64
C THR A 208 -4.00 5.30 9.28
N LYS A 209 -4.73 4.43 8.57
CA LYS A 209 -6.11 4.71 8.15
C LYS A 209 -7.04 3.56 8.48
N ILE A 210 -8.22 3.90 8.94
CA ILE A 210 -9.29 2.93 9.14
C ILE A 210 -10.63 3.49 8.68
N THR A 211 -11.38 2.66 7.96
CA THR A 211 -12.81 2.90 7.70
C THR A 211 -13.62 1.82 8.39
N LEU A 212 -14.63 2.24 9.15
CA LEU A 212 -15.57 1.39 9.86
C LEU A 212 -16.98 1.68 9.37
N THR A 213 -17.63 0.70 8.76
CA THR A 213 -19.00 0.84 8.27
C THR A 213 -19.91 -0.25 8.82
N GLY A 214 -21.05 0.15 9.37
CA GLY A 214 -22.18 -0.73 9.60
C GLY A 214 -22.59 -0.90 11.08
N PRO A 215 -23.71 -1.60 11.31
CA PRO A 215 -24.44 -1.56 12.58
C PRO A 215 -23.81 -2.40 13.69
N SER A 216 -22.80 -3.23 13.39
CA SER A 216 -22.17 -4.13 14.36
C SER A 216 -21.09 -3.49 15.23
N ILE A 217 -20.76 -2.22 14.96
CA ILE A 217 -19.78 -1.43 15.69
C ILE A 217 -20.54 -0.53 16.67
N THR A 218 -20.04 -0.43 17.89
CA THR A 218 -20.63 0.46 18.91
C THR A 218 -19.59 1.44 19.45
N GLY A 219 -20.03 2.39 20.27
CA GLY A 219 -19.18 3.36 20.96
C GLY A 219 -17.96 2.74 21.65
N LEU A 220 -18.12 1.56 22.28
CA LEU A 220 -17.02 0.81 22.89
C LEU A 220 -15.96 0.36 21.87
N GLY A 221 -16.40 -0.07 20.70
CA GLY A 221 -15.52 -0.42 19.58
C GLY A 221 -14.73 0.79 19.09
N ILE A 222 -15.40 1.94 18.95
CA ILE A 222 -14.76 3.19 18.55
C ILE A 222 -13.74 3.66 19.59
N ALA A 223 -14.10 3.63 20.88
CA ALA A 223 -13.20 3.98 21.97
C ALA A 223 -11.89 3.18 21.96
N SER A 224 -11.94 1.91 21.55
CA SER A 224 -10.74 1.05 21.45
C SER A 224 -9.71 1.53 20.43
N LEU A 225 -10.11 2.33 19.43
CA LEU A 225 -9.20 2.91 18.44
C LEU A 225 -8.21 3.90 19.07
N ALA A 226 -8.49 4.42 20.26
CA ALA A 226 -7.59 5.30 21.01
C ALA A 226 -6.23 4.65 21.32
N GLU A 227 -6.13 3.32 21.30
CA GLU A 227 -4.89 2.58 21.50
C GLU A 227 -4.04 2.44 20.23
N CYS A 228 -4.55 2.88 19.07
CA CYS A 228 -3.84 2.80 17.79
C CYS A 228 -3.04 4.09 17.54
N GLU A 229 -1.88 4.22 18.18
CA GLU A 229 -1.10 5.47 18.25
C GLU A 229 -0.66 6.06 16.89
N HIS A 230 -0.61 5.23 15.85
CA HIS A 230 -0.21 5.62 14.50
C HIS A 230 -1.37 6.06 13.59
N LEU A 231 -2.62 6.01 14.08
CA LEU A 231 -3.78 6.44 13.29
C LEU A 231 -3.71 7.93 12.94
N GLN A 232 -3.95 8.20 11.66
CA GLN A 232 -3.98 9.51 11.02
C GLN A 232 -5.34 9.82 10.42
N SER A 233 -6.12 8.81 10.02
CA SER A 233 -7.44 8.97 9.44
C SER A 233 -8.43 7.95 9.98
N ILE A 234 -9.57 8.43 10.46
CA ILE A 234 -10.71 7.61 10.86
C ILE A 234 -11.93 8.03 10.04
N GLU A 235 -12.55 7.08 9.34
CA GLU A 235 -13.86 7.24 8.73
C GLU A 235 -14.86 6.28 9.40
N LEU A 236 -15.94 6.85 9.94
CA LEU A 236 -17.06 6.13 10.53
C LEU A 236 -18.27 6.29 9.62
N ARG A 237 -18.96 5.18 9.32
CA ARG A 237 -20.14 5.20 8.46
C ARG A 237 -21.27 4.32 8.98
N ASP A 238 -22.49 4.85 8.98
CA ASP A 238 -23.71 4.12 9.30
C ASP A 238 -23.63 3.39 10.66
N ILE A 239 -23.06 4.06 11.67
CA ILE A 239 -22.89 3.54 13.05
C ILE A 239 -23.93 4.19 13.95
N SER A 240 -25.00 3.45 14.25
CA SER A 240 -26.13 3.97 15.02
C SER A 240 -25.96 3.85 16.54
N ASP A 241 -25.16 2.90 17.01
CA ASP A 241 -24.97 2.62 18.45
C ASP A 241 -23.71 3.32 18.99
N MET A 242 -23.71 4.65 18.93
CA MET A 242 -22.65 5.48 19.48
C MET A 242 -23.21 6.83 19.92
N THR A 243 -22.48 7.51 20.79
CA THR A 243 -22.77 8.84 21.31
C THR A 243 -21.55 9.74 21.12
N ASN A 244 -21.72 11.05 21.36
CA ASN A 244 -20.61 11.99 21.30
C ASN A 244 -19.51 11.68 22.34
N GLU A 245 -19.88 11.14 23.52
CA GLU A 245 -18.95 10.81 24.60
C GLU A 245 -18.00 9.66 24.25
N ASP A 246 -18.44 8.75 23.37
CA ASP A 246 -17.60 7.64 22.88
C ASP A 246 -16.37 8.11 22.09
N LEU A 247 -16.34 9.39 21.68
CA LEU A 247 -15.21 10.02 21.01
C LEU A 247 -14.17 10.57 21.99
N LEU A 248 -14.49 10.73 23.28
CA LEU A 248 -13.56 11.25 24.29
C LEU A 248 -12.22 10.51 24.33
N PRO A 249 -12.17 9.16 24.26
CA PRO A 249 -10.90 8.44 24.25
C PRO A 249 -10.01 8.80 23.05
N LEU A 250 -10.60 9.15 21.91
CA LEU A 250 -9.87 9.44 20.67
C LEU A 250 -9.06 10.75 20.75
N VAL A 251 -9.32 11.62 21.73
CA VAL A 251 -8.53 12.84 21.99
C VAL A 251 -7.04 12.50 22.25
N LYS A 252 -6.76 11.29 22.72
CA LYS A 252 -5.39 10.78 22.93
C LYS A 252 -4.60 10.56 21.63
N LEU A 253 -5.27 10.46 20.47
CA LEU A 253 -4.63 10.20 19.19
C LEU A 253 -3.91 11.45 18.68
N LYS A 254 -2.62 11.55 19.02
CA LYS A 254 -1.77 12.72 18.71
C LYS A 254 -1.50 12.91 17.22
N ASN A 255 -1.70 11.87 16.41
CA ASN A 255 -1.41 11.86 14.98
C ASN A 255 -2.67 11.93 14.11
N LEU A 256 -3.87 11.97 14.71
CA LEU A 256 -5.12 11.95 13.96
C LEU A 256 -5.33 13.29 13.25
N LYS A 257 -5.32 13.25 11.92
CA LYS A 257 -5.46 14.41 11.03
C LYS A 257 -6.84 14.53 10.43
N THR A 258 -7.45 13.40 10.09
CA THR A 258 -8.75 13.37 9.43
C THR A 258 -9.73 12.56 10.25
N PHE A 259 -10.87 13.16 10.58
CA PHE A 259 -12.00 12.48 11.19
C PHE A 259 -13.25 12.74 10.34
N THR A 260 -13.84 11.66 9.83
CA THR A 260 -15.09 11.71 9.09
C THR A 260 -16.11 10.79 9.75
N ALA A 261 -17.32 11.29 9.96
CA ALA A 261 -18.46 10.51 10.42
C ALA A 261 -19.65 10.77 9.50
N LYS A 262 -20.21 9.72 8.92
CA LYS A 262 -21.36 9.81 8.01
C LYS A 262 -22.45 8.82 8.40
N GLY A 263 -23.66 9.29 8.61
CA GLY A 263 -24.76 8.45 9.05
C GLY A 263 -24.54 7.82 10.42
N CYS A 264 -23.76 8.48 11.28
CA CYS A 264 -23.54 8.07 12.66
C CYS A 264 -24.48 8.81 13.63
N SER A 265 -24.77 8.21 14.78
CA SER A 265 -25.54 8.83 15.88
C SER A 265 -24.71 9.85 16.68
N ILE A 266 -23.99 10.73 15.98
CA ILE A 266 -23.29 11.87 16.56
C ILE A 266 -23.78 13.16 15.93
N ASP A 267 -23.72 14.24 16.69
CA ASP A 267 -24.18 15.56 16.27
C ASP A 267 -23.12 16.64 16.51
N GLU A 268 -23.53 17.90 16.39
CA GLU A 268 -22.67 19.06 16.61
C GLU A 268 -22.14 19.17 18.04
N ASN A 269 -22.74 18.50 19.03
CA ASN A 269 -22.21 18.46 20.38
C ASN A 269 -20.95 17.59 20.50
N ALA A 270 -20.54 16.86 19.45
CA ALA A 270 -19.23 16.23 19.35
C ALA A 270 -18.10 17.23 19.08
N TYR A 271 -18.39 18.42 18.55
CA TYR A 271 -17.38 19.39 18.14
C TYR A 271 -16.40 19.80 19.26
N PRO A 272 -16.82 20.09 20.50
CA PRO A 272 -15.91 20.42 21.59
C PRO A 272 -14.93 19.28 21.93
N ILE A 273 -15.35 18.03 21.76
CA ILE A 273 -14.49 16.84 22.00
C ILE A 273 -13.47 16.73 20.86
N LEU A 274 -13.93 16.81 19.62
CA LEU A 274 -13.07 16.69 18.43
C LEU A 274 -12.07 17.85 18.31
N ALA A 275 -12.43 19.05 18.79
CA ALA A 275 -11.54 20.21 18.84
C ALA A 275 -10.28 19.99 19.69
N GLN A 276 -10.39 19.14 20.72
CA GLN A 276 -9.30 18.81 21.64
C GLN A 276 -8.24 17.88 21.00
N MET A 277 -8.53 17.27 19.86
CA MET A 277 -7.56 16.46 19.13
C MET A 277 -6.47 17.37 18.56
N PRO A 278 -5.19 17.19 18.94
CA PRO A 278 -4.16 18.22 18.72
C PRO A 278 -3.78 18.38 17.24
N ALA A 279 -3.74 17.29 16.48
CA ALA A 279 -3.29 17.27 15.08
C ALA A 279 -4.43 17.24 14.05
N LEU A 280 -5.68 17.44 14.47
CA LEU A 280 -6.83 17.36 13.56
C LEU A 280 -6.79 18.52 12.56
N GLU A 281 -6.80 18.18 11.26
CA GLU A 281 -6.72 19.09 10.12
C GLU A 281 -8.06 19.12 9.35
N THR A 282 -8.73 17.97 9.24
CA THR A 282 -10.00 17.82 8.50
C THR A 282 -11.05 17.14 9.36
N LEU A 283 -12.21 17.78 9.47
CA LEU A 283 -13.37 17.26 10.19
C LEU A 283 -14.63 17.32 9.33
N THR A 284 -15.27 16.18 9.13
CA THR A 284 -16.56 16.07 8.44
C THR A 284 -17.55 15.28 9.28
N ILE A 285 -18.69 15.87 9.63
CA ILE A 285 -19.81 15.17 10.28
C ILE A 285 -21.05 15.35 9.42
N LEU A 286 -21.60 14.22 8.95
CA LEU A 286 -22.83 14.16 8.17
C LEU A 286 -23.79 13.24 8.94
N GLY A 287 -24.68 13.81 9.75
CA GLY A 287 -25.63 13.05 10.57
C GLY A 287 -26.67 12.27 9.75
N VAL A 288 -27.31 11.30 10.40
CA VAL A 288 -28.50 10.59 9.91
C VAL A 288 -29.76 11.38 10.30
N ASN A 289 -30.68 11.56 9.35
CA ASN A 289 -31.92 12.30 9.55
C ASN A 289 -32.95 11.48 10.34
N TYR A 290 -32.77 11.38 11.67
CA TYR A 290 -33.79 10.85 12.57
C TYR A 290 -34.64 12.02 13.14
N GLY A 291 -35.55 12.56 12.33
CA GLY A 291 -36.58 13.50 12.80
C GLY A 291 -36.23 14.99 12.66
N SER A 292 -37.29 15.80 12.58
CA SER A 292 -37.43 17.05 11.82
C SER A 292 -36.56 18.27 12.18
N ASN A 293 -35.52 18.15 12.99
CA ASN A 293 -34.70 19.30 13.43
C ASN A 293 -33.22 19.22 13.03
N PHE A 294 -32.82 18.26 12.20
CA PHE A 294 -31.45 18.22 11.69
C PHE A 294 -31.33 19.07 10.40
N THR A 295 -30.87 20.31 10.53
CA THR A 295 -30.25 20.98 9.38
C THR A 295 -28.87 20.37 9.20
N PRO A 296 -28.60 19.61 8.12
CA PRO A 296 -27.23 19.19 7.85
C PRO A 296 -26.38 20.46 7.78
N SER A 297 -25.37 20.54 8.64
CA SER A 297 -24.29 21.47 8.43
C SER A 297 -23.62 21.10 7.11
N ARG A 298 -24.15 21.64 6.01
CA ARG A 298 -23.53 21.62 4.68
C ARG A 298 -22.35 22.57 4.59
N LYS A 299 -22.01 23.24 5.69
CA LYS A 299 -20.81 24.05 5.77
C LYS A 299 -19.69 23.12 6.18
N PRO A 300 -18.76 22.74 5.28
CA PRO A 300 -17.41 22.41 5.74
C PRO A 300 -17.01 23.54 6.68
N ILE A 301 -16.69 23.20 7.93
CA ILE A 301 -16.22 24.19 8.90
C ILE A 301 -15.07 24.92 8.20
N ARG A 302 -15.18 26.23 8.04
CA ARG A 302 -14.28 27.02 7.17
C ARG A 302 -12.84 26.98 7.66
N SER A 303 -12.62 26.71 8.95
CA SER A 303 -11.37 26.15 9.47
C SER A 303 -11.58 25.53 10.86
N LEU A 304 -10.91 24.41 11.18
CA LEU A 304 -10.89 23.84 12.53
C LEU A 304 -10.39 24.84 13.59
N GLU A 305 -9.60 25.83 13.17
CA GLU A 305 -9.14 26.93 14.01
C GLU A 305 -10.28 27.83 14.50
N GLU A 306 -11.29 28.11 13.67
CA GLU A 306 -12.47 28.86 14.10
C GLU A 306 -13.25 28.11 15.17
N LEU A 307 -13.36 26.79 15.01
CA LEU A 307 -14.06 25.93 15.98
C LEU A 307 -13.31 25.87 17.30
N ARG A 308 -11.98 25.70 17.28
CA ARG A 308 -11.13 25.77 18.49
C ARG A 308 -11.30 27.09 19.21
N LYS A 309 -11.22 28.23 18.49
CA LYS A 309 -11.41 29.57 19.09
C LYS A 309 -12.80 29.76 19.70
N GLN A 310 -13.85 29.28 19.03
CA GLN A 310 -15.24 29.41 19.50
C GLN A 310 -15.45 28.69 20.84
N TYR A 311 -14.88 27.49 21.00
CA TYR A 311 -15.06 26.69 22.21
C TYR A 311 -14.00 26.99 23.29
N GLU A 312 -12.79 27.43 22.93
CA GLU A 312 -11.84 28.02 23.89
C GLU A 312 -12.44 29.26 24.56
N ALA A 313 -13.12 30.13 23.81
CA ALA A 313 -13.78 31.32 24.33
C ALA A 313 -14.98 30.99 25.25
N ALA A 314 -15.66 29.87 25.02
CA ALA A 314 -16.78 29.39 25.85
C ALA A 314 -16.33 28.68 27.14
N SER A 315 -15.03 28.37 27.26
CA SER A 315 -14.44 27.65 28.41
C SER A 315 -13.80 28.57 29.46
N LEU A 316 -13.85 29.90 29.24
CA LEU A 316 -13.38 30.90 30.21
C LEU A 316 -14.53 31.28 31.17
N PRO A 317 -14.33 31.17 32.49
CA PRO A 317 -15.37 31.38 33.50
C PRO A 317 -15.88 32.83 33.62
#